data_AF-A0A349E984-F1
#
_entry.id   AF-A0A349E984-F1
#
_cell.length_a   1.000
_cell.length_b   1.000
_cell.length_c   1.000
_cell.angle_alpha   90.00
_cell.angle_beta   90.00
_cell.angle_gamma   90.00
#
_symmetry.space_group_name_H-M   'P 1'
#
loop_
_entity.id
_entity.type
_entity.pdbx_description
1 polymer ?
#
loop_
_entity_poly.entity_id
_entity_poly.type
_entity_poly.pdbx_seq_one_letter_code
_entity_poly.pdbx_strand_id
1 'polypeptide(L)' 'QDRGSIEPGKVADLVLFDPENIRAKATYPDPLQLSTGFDMVFIAGEVAFENGASTQESLGDVLSPNQ' A
#
# COMPACT_ATOMS: atom_id res chain seq x y z
N GLN A 1 -6.07 6.77 15.26
CA GLN A 1 -5.34 8.07 15.35
C GLN A 1 -3.85 7.94 15.04
N ASP A 2 -3.33 6.72 14.98
CA ASP A 2 -1.93 6.32 14.85
C ASP A 2 -1.53 5.93 13.40
N ARG A 3 -2.31 6.34 12.40
CA ARG A 3 -2.11 6.03 10.97
C ARG A 3 -2.25 7.28 10.11
N GLY A 4 -1.69 7.27 8.90
CA GLY A 4 -1.82 8.35 7.90
C GLY A 4 -0.72 9.43 7.92
N SER A 5 0.26 9.33 8.80
CA SER A 5 1.50 10.12 8.72
C SER A 5 2.70 9.30 9.20
N ILE A 6 3.91 9.72 8.81
CA ILE A 6 5.16 9.02 9.12
C ILE A 6 5.82 9.68 10.33
N GLU A 7 5.57 9.12 11.51
CA GLU A 7 6.08 9.61 12.79
C GLU A 7 6.43 8.43 13.71
N PRO A 8 7.43 8.55 14.60
CA PRO A 8 7.72 7.52 15.60
C PRO A 8 6.50 7.16 16.44
N GLY A 9 6.26 5.87 16.65
CA GLY A 9 5.14 5.35 17.44
C GLY A 9 3.84 5.14 16.67
N LYS A 10 3.79 5.51 15.38
CA LYS A 10 2.65 5.21 14.48
C LYS A 10 2.79 3.84 13.84
N VAL A 11 1.66 3.29 13.40
CA VAL A 11 1.65 2.02 12.68
C VAL A 11 2.34 2.19 11.33
N ALA A 12 3.20 1.24 10.99
CA ALA A 12 4.02 1.26 9.77
C ALA A 12 3.22 0.82 8.53
N ASP A 13 2.14 1.54 8.23
CA ASP A 13 1.47 1.48 6.93
C ASP A 13 2.21 2.42 5.97
N LEU A 14 3.08 1.85 5.14
CA LEU A 14 4.03 2.62 4.32
C LEU A 14 3.95 2.17 2.87
N VAL A 15 4.22 3.11 1.96
CA VAL A 15 4.33 2.84 0.53
C VAL A 15 5.67 3.40 0.06
N LEU A 16 6.50 2.53 -0.53
CA LEU A 16 7.70 2.91 -1.25
C LEU A 16 7.39 2.90 -2.75
N PHE A 17 7.64 4.01 -3.41
CA PHE A 17 7.36 4.18 -4.83
C PHE A 17 8.36 5.16 -5.45
N ASP A 18 8.60 5.00 -6.74
CA ASP A 18 9.37 5.94 -7.54
C ASP A 18 8.41 6.98 -8.17
N PRO A 19 8.54 8.28 -7.80
CA PRO A 19 7.69 9.34 -8.35
C PRO A 19 7.77 9.50 -9.87
N GLU A 20 8.87 9.11 -10.51
CA GLU A 20 9.01 9.20 -11.97
C GLU A 20 8.25 8.07 -12.69
N ASN A 21 8.09 6.93 -12.01
CA ASN A 21 7.54 5.69 -12.58
C ASN A 21 6.10 5.39 -12.18
N ILE A 22 5.50 6.18 -11.28
CA ILE A 22 4.11 6.00 -10.87
C ILE A 22 3.12 6.29 -12.01
N ARG A 23 2.32 5.28 -12.38
CA ARG A 23 1.33 5.37 -13.47
C ARG A 23 0.07 4.59 -13.14
N ALA A 24 -1.09 5.23 -13.29
CA ALA A 24 -2.37 4.54 -13.39
C ALA A 24 -2.50 3.94 -14.80
N LYS A 25 -2.79 2.64 -14.87
CA LYS A 25 -2.93 1.92 -16.16
C LYS A 25 -4.36 1.51 -16.49
N ALA A 26 -5.22 1.42 -15.48
CA ALA A 26 -6.62 1.07 -15.67
C ALA A 26 -7.32 2.07 -16.61
N THR A 27 -8.09 1.53 -17.55
CA THR A 27 -8.92 2.30 -18.50
C THR A 27 -10.37 1.81 -18.42
N TYR A 28 -11.31 2.53 -19.04
CA TYR A 28 -12.71 2.09 -19.04
C TYR A 28 -12.90 0.70 -19.69
N PRO A 29 -12.29 0.38 -20.87
CA PRO A 29 -12.40 -0.95 -21.47
C PRO A 29 -11.59 -2.04 -20.75
N ASP A 30 -10.51 -1.68 -20.05
CA ASP A 30 -9.68 -2.62 -19.29
C ASP A 30 -9.39 -2.08 -17.87
N PRO A 31 -10.32 -2.31 -16.93
CA PRO A 31 -10.30 -1.68 -15.62
C PRO A 31 -9.43 -2.40 -14.59
N LEU A 32 -9.01 -3.64 -14.84
CA LEU A 32 -8.30 -4.48 -13.86
C LEU A 32 -6.77 -4.44 -14.00
N GLN A 33 -6.23 -3.52 -14.80
CA GLN A 33 -4.79 -3.36 -14.93
C GLN A 33 -4.18 -2.81 -13.64
N LEU A 34 -3.15 -3.48 -13.14
CA LEU A 34 -2.33 -2.98 -12.03
C LEU A 34 -1.59 -1.71 -12.45
N SER A 35 -1.54 -0.74 -11.53
CA SER A 35 -0.66 0.42 -11.62
C SER A 35 0.83 0.00 -11.58
N THR A 36 1.71 0.87 -12.06
CA THR A 36 3.17 0.69 -11.98
C THR A 36 3.81 1.76 -11.11
N GLY A 37 5.06 1.52 -10.71
CA GLY A 37 5.88 2.46 -9.94
C GLY A 37 5.77 2.33 -8.42
N PHE A 38 4.99 1.37 -7.92
CA PHE A 38 4.95 1.01 -6.50
C PHE A 38 5.93 -0.15 -6.25
N ASP A 39 7.01 0.12 -5.52
CA ASP A 39 8.08 -0.85 -5.29
C ASP A 39 7.74 -1.78 -4.13
N MET A 40 7.25 -1.21 -3.01
CA MET A 40 6.86 -1.96 -1.82
C MET A 40 5.66 -1.34 -1.12
N VAL A 41 4.79 -2.18 -0.55
CA VAL A 41 3.72 -1.77 0.38
C VAL A 41 3.88 -2.54 1.67
N PHE A 42 3.77 -1.82 2.78
CA PHE A 42 3.80 -2.37 4.13
C PHE A 42 2.45 -2.13 4.81
N ILE A 43 1.95 -3.14 5.51
CA ILE A 43 0.80 -3.04 6.41
C ILE A 43 1.29 -3.43 7.79
N ALA A 44 1.12 -2.56 8.77
CA ALA A 44 1.61 -2.78 10.14
C ALA A 44 3.09 -3.19 10.25
N GLY A 45 3.93 -2.77 9.29
CA GLY A 45 5.36 -3.08 9.24
C GLY A 45 5.72 -4.39 8.51
N GLU A 46 4.72 -5.14 8.05
CA GLU A 46 4.91 -6.37 7.29
C GLU A 46 4.72 -6.11 5.78
N VAL A 47 5.53 -6.77 4.94
CA VAL A 47 5.47 -6.59 3.48
C VAL A 47 4.19 -7.21 2.93
N ALA A 48 3.33 -6.36 2.39
CA ALA A 48 2.06 -6.77 1.76
C ALA A 48 2.17 -6.86 0.23
N PHE A 49 3.09 -6.10 -0.37
CA PHE A 49 3.33 -6.10 -1.81
C PHE A 49 4.80 -5.81 -2.10
N GLU A 50 5.40 -6.57 -3.02
CA GLU A 50 6.76 -6.37 -3.49
C GLU A 50 6.90 -6.99 -4.89
N ASN A 51 7.77 -6.43 -5.74
CA ASN A 51 8.11 -7.01 -7.05
C ASN A 51 6.89 -7.26 -7.96
N GLY A 52 5.86 -6.41 -7.86
CA GLY A 52 4.67 -6.50 -8.70
C GLY A 52 3.61 -7.52 -8.22
N ALA A 53 3.77 -8.12 -7.04
CA ALA A 53 2.83 -9.10 -6.49
C ALA A 53 2.49 -8.81 -5.03
N SER A 54 1.25 -9.10 -4.64
CA SER A 54 0.83 -9.09 -3.24
C SER A 54 1.14 -10.42 -2.55
N THR A 55 1.27 -10.39 -1.22
CA THR A 55 1.28 -11.61 -0.41
C THR A 55 -0.13 -12.23 -0.36
N GLN A 56 -0.22 -13.49 0.11
CA GLN A 56 -1.51 -14.18 0.30
C GLN A 56 -2.11 -13.93 1.71
N GLU A 57 -1.35 -13.27 2.58
CA GLU A 57 -1.72 -13.07 3.98
C GLU A 57 -2.57 -11.80 4.13
N SER A 58 -3.54 -11.86 5.04
CA SER A 58 -4.33 -10.68 5.42
C SER A 58 -3.67 -10.03 6.63
N LEU A 59 -2.87 -8.99 6.38
CA LEU A 59 -2.05 -8.30 7.39
C LEU A 59 -2.79 -7.15 8.10
N GLY A 60 -4.01 -6.83 7.66
CA GLY A 60 -4.76 -5.67 8.13
C GLY A 60 -5.63 -5.94 9.36
N ASP A 61 -5.81 -4.90 10.18
CA ASP A 61 -6.76 -4.90 11.29
C ASP A 61 -8.04 -4.15 10.95
N VAL A 62 -9.15 -4.54 11.59
CA VAL A 62 -10.39 -3.76 11.56
C VAL A 62 -10.19 -2.47 12.34
N LEU A 63 -10.35 -1.33 11.66
CA LEU A 63 -10.25 0.00 12.29
C LEU A 63 -11.63 0.46 12.76
N SER A 64 -11.68 0.98 13.99
CA SER A 64 -12.84 1.69 14.51
C SER A 64 -12.57 3.20 14.58
N PRO A 65 -13.58 4.07 14.42
CA PRO A 65 -13.38 5.53 14.41
C PRO A 65 -12.74 6.13 15.67
N ASN A 66 -12.78 5.40 16.78
CA ASN A 66 -12.25 5.81 18.08
C ASN A 66 -10.91 5.14 18.43
N GLN A 67 -10.32 4.39 17.50
CA GLN A 67 -8.90 4.03 17.54
C GLN A 67 -8.04 5.18 17.00
#